data_AF-A0A4S2LWZ6-F1
#
_entry.id   AF-A0A4S2LWZ6-F1
#
_cell.length_a   1.000
_cell.length_b   1.000
_cell.length_c   1.000
_cell.angle_alpha   90.00
_cell.angle_beta   90.00
_cell.angle_gamma   90.00
#
_symmetry.space_group_name_H-M   'P 1'
#
loop_
_entity.id
_entity.type
_entity.pdbx_description
1 polymer ?
#
loop_
_entity_poly.entity_id
_entity_poly.type
_entity_poly.pdbx_seq_one_letter_code
_entity_poly.pdbx_strand_id
1 'polypeptide(L)'
;MLVRDIYGGDYALLGLPGDAIASSFGLAARSPDNPRCLADILKSLLIAVSNNIGQLACLYAKQHNLTRILFGGFFIRGHGLTMELITFAVNFWSAGAHRALFLRHEGYLGAIGAFIKAANDSDESKTVWSENYVAGSRDAVGKFRIRCRENSLTLIDDGQLGPPSPAHLNTNFESPSHRNFDLPEIPESELNGLSIGVDEDGGSGKAEKKTRMRHSLSLRRIPMDSSYLELDRVLGHSLEPLPLLEHPTRYTPDTWDLTQDEEARTYWLACLERGVERHRIKAEESQYETMPDASERSHQFADRYIGYLHELGKNPSSSGVLTVRSLLSAQQHFLREFGFGDPFCIQKKLENHSALQEFPSFLKQLSQLSWADRQMLLVRALLGGNVFDWGAEETVKFFREARTDKFGVPDMEVTLSKIPPRPWLVDDYDKWIEAIRPDKQAYRCVLIFCDNSGPDVILGVLPFALEFISRGSNVILAANSAPAINDVTFEELEILLRLIAAHEPSVARALDTKHLLVTENGQIGPCLDLRLTASTLVQLIKREQVDLIVIEGMGRAVHTNLYARFRVDSLKVAVIKNAWLARRLGGELYGVLFKFERGSENQLSAETRENTPTLNQGPGTIFTDQAVDTI
;
A
#
# COMPACT_ATOMS: atom_id res chain seq x y z
N MET A 1 37.49 -5.90 -20.50
CA MET A 1 38.86 -6.18 -20.03
C MET A 1 38.86 -5.99 -18.53
N LEU A 2 39.17 -7.03 -17.80
CA LEU A 2 39.24 -7.08 -16.35
C LEU A 2 40.66 -6.81 -15.87
N VAL A 3 40.82 -6.57 -14.56
CA VAL A 3 42.13 -6.42 -13.92
C VAL A 3 42.99 -7.68 -14.12
N ARG A 4 42.40 -8.88 -14.03
CA ARG A 4 43.12 -10.14 -14.29
C ARG A 4 43.62 -10.28 -15.72
N ASP A 5 42.97 -9.64 -16.69
CA ASP A 5 43.41 -9.68 -18.10
C ASP A 5 44.71 -8.87 -18.30
N ILE A 6 45.03 -7.98 -17.37
CA ILE A 6 46.24 -7.13 -17.38
C ILE A 6 47.33 -7.75 -16.49
N TYR A 7 46.95 -8.21 -15.29
CA TYR A 7 47.90 -8.60 -14.24
C TYR A 7 47.95 -10.11 -13.95
N GLY A 8 47.12 -10.93 -14.61
CA GLY A 8 47.06 -12.38 -14.38
C GLY A 8 46.31 -12.81 -13.11
N GLY A 9 45.75 -11.87 -12.35
CA GLY A 9 45.02 -12.12 -11.10
C GLY A 9 44.55 -10.82 -10.44
N ASP A 10 44.37 -10.85 -9.11
CA ASP A 10 44.09 -9.66 -8.31
C ASP A 10 45.31 -8.71 -8.30
N TYR A 11 45.06 -7.41 -8.25
CA TYR A 11 46.12 -6.42 -8.09
C TYR A 11 46.15 -5.88 -6.65
N ALA A 12 46.76 -6.67 -5.77
CA ALA A 12 46.78 -6.45 -4.33
C ALA A 12 47.36 -5.08 -3.90
N LEU A 13 48.34 -4.53 -4.65
CA LEU A 13 48.99 -3.26 -4.31
C LEU A 13 48.01 -2.07 -4.29
N LEU A 14 46.98 -2.10 -5.14
CA LEU A 14 45.92 -1.08 -5.18
C LEU A 14 44.58 -1.58 -4.64
N GLY A 15 44.55 -2.80 -4.07
CA GLY A 15 43.31 -3.42 -3.60
C GLY A 15 42.27 -3.67 -4.69
N LEU A 16 42.68 -3.84 -5.94
CA LEU A 16 41.76 -4.07 -7.06
C LEU A 16 41.55 -5.58 -7.26
N PRO A 17 40.32 -6.10 -7.14
CA PRO A 17 40.06 -7.51 -7.37
C PRO A 17 40.16 -7.83 -8.86
N GLY A 18 40.57 -9.05 -9.20
CA GLY A 18 40.89 -9.46 -10.56
C GLY A 18 39.66 -9.53 -11.47
N ASP A 19 38.45 -9.60 -10.91
CA ASP A 19 37.18 -9.49 -11.63
C ASP A 19 36.70 -8.04 -11.84
N ALA A 20 37.39 -7.03 -11.32
CA ALA A 20 37.04 -5.63 -11.56
C ALA A 20 37.24 -5.25 -13.03
N ILE A 21 36.34 -4.43 -13.57
CA ILE A 21 36.43 -3.91 -14.94
C ILE A 21 37.54 -2.86 -15.00
N ALA A 22 38.60 -3.17 -15.75
CA ALA A 22 39.68 -2.22 -16.02
C ALA A 22 39.39 -1.33 -17.23
N SER A 23 38.72 -1.87 -18.26
CA SER A 23 38.33 -1.10 -19.44
C SER A 23 37.17 -1.77 -20.19
N SER A 24 36.10 -1.01 -20.39
CA SER A 24 34.98 -1.34 -21.27
C SER A 24 35.46 -1.40 -22.72
N PHE A 25 35.09 -2.44 -23.47
CA PHE A 25 35.56 -2.69 -24.84
C PHE A 25 37.09 -2.81 -25.03
N GLY A 26 37.90 -2.83 -23.97
CA GLY A 26 39.37 -2.91 -24.09
C GLY A 26 39.88 -4.17 -24.81
N LEU A 27 39.23 -5.32 -24.62
CA LEU A 27 39.56 -6.55 -25.38
C LEU A 27 39.14 -6.42 -26.85
N ALA A 28 38.08 -5.65 -27.14
CA ALA A 28 37.65 -5.41 -28.49
C ALA A 28 38.66 -4.55 -29.25
N ALA A 29 39.18 -3.51 -28.60
CA ALA A 29 40.22 -2.65 -29.15
C ALA A 29 41.58 -3.37 -29.34
N ARG A 30 41.96 -4.27 -28.42
CA ARG A 30 43.24 -4.99 -28.47
C ARG A 30 43.29 -6.12 -29.49
N SER A 31 42.15 -6.70 -29.84
CA SER A 31 42.09 -7.87 -30.72
C SER A 31 41.00 -7.70 -31.77
N PRO A 32 41.08 -6.67 -32.64
CA PRO A 32 39.99 -6.28 -33.54
C PRO A 32 39.45 -7.45 -34.38
N ASP A 33 40.37 -8.31 -34.84
CA ASP A 33 40.10 -9.43 -35.75
C ASP A 33 39.42 -10.65 -35.10
N ASN A 34 39.34 -10.69 -33.75
CA ASN A 34 38.67 -11.80 -33.08
C ASN A 34 37.15 -11.74 -33.34
N PRO A 35 36.53 -12.84 -33.80
CA PRO A 35 35.09 -12.89 -33.99
C PRO A 35 34.39 -12.69 -32.64
N ARG A 36 33.35 -11.86 -32.62
CA ARG A 36 32.56 -11.56 -31.42
C ARG A 36 31.11 -11.90 -31.67
N CYS A 37 30.47 -12.48 -30.67
CA CYS A 37 29.03 -12.61 -30.72
C CYS A 37 28.36 -11.26 -30.40
N LEU A 38 27.23 -10.98 -31.05
CA LEU A 38 26.48 -9.75 -30.83
C LEU A 38 26.02 -9.60 -29.37
N ALA A 39 25.67 -10.72 -28.73
CA ALA A 39 25.23 -10.74 -27.33
C ALA A 39 26.31 -10.20 -26.37
N ASP A 40 27.59 -10.54 -26.59
CA ASP A 40 28.70 -10.05 -25.76
C ASP A 40 28.96 -8.56 -25.95
N ILE A 41 28.79 -8.06 -27.17
CA ILE A 41 28.90 -6.63 -27.50
C ILE A 41 27.78 -5.86 -26.79
N LEU A 42 26.54 -6.32 -26.89
CA LEU A 42 25.38 -5.71 -26.23
C LEU A 42 25.51 -5.74 -24.71
N LYS A 43 25.93 -6.88 -24.14
CA LYS A 43 26.19 -7.00 -22.69
C LYS A 43 27.28 -6.05 -22.24
N SER A 44 28.38 -5.95 -22.99
CA SER A 44 29.48 -5.03 -22.69
C SER A 44 29.04 -3.57 -22.77
N LEU A 45 28.21 -3.22 -23.75
CA LEU A 45 27.64 -1.88 -23.89
C LEU A 45 26.74 -1.53 -22.70
N LEU A 46 25.83 -2.44 -22.35
CA LEU A 46 24.91 -2.27 -21.23
C LEU A 46 25.69 -2.07 -19.91
N ILE A 47 26.71 -2.89 -19.65
CA ILE A 47 27.57 -2.74 -18.48
C ILE A 47 28.29 -1.38 -18.51
N ALA A 48 28.86 -0.98 -19.65
CA ALA A 48 29.58 0.29 -19.75
C ALA A 48 28.68 1.49 -19.48
N VAL A 49 27.50 1.54 -20.08
CA VAL A 49 26.53 2.63 -19.91
C VAL A 49 26.01 2.66 -18.47
N SER A 50 25.57 1.53 -17.92
CA SER A 50 25.06 1.43 -16.55
C SER A 50 26.12 1.80 -15.51
N ASN A 51 27.38 1.41 -15.72
CA ASN A 51 28.47 1.75 -14.83
C ASN A 51 28.77 3.25 -14.83
N ASN A 52 28.79 3.88 -16.02
CA ASN A 52 28.96 5.33 -16.13
C ASN A 52 27.81 6.10 -15.45
N ILE A 53 26.57 5.65 -15.63
CA ILE A 53 25.40 6.21 -14.94
C ILE A 53 25.58 6.12 -13.42
N GLY A 54 25.91 4.93 -12.90
CA GLY A 54 26.12 4.71 -11.47
C GLY A 54 27.26 5.55 -10.90
N GLN A 55 28.38 5.67 -11.63
CA GLN A 55 29.53 6.47 -11.23
C GLN A 55 29.17 7.96 -11.12
N LEU A 56 28.59 8.54 -12.17
CA LEU A 56 28.18 9.95 -12.19
C LEU A 56 27.18 10.23 -11.07
N ALA A 57 26.18 9.35 -10.92
CA ALA A 57 25.18 9.51 -9.87
C ALA A 57 25.82 9.49 -8.47
N CYS A 58 26.79 8.59 -8.21
CA CYS A 58 27.52 8.57 -6.96
C CYS A 58 28.36 9.83 -6.74
N LEU A 59 28.98 10.40 -7.78
CA LEU A 59 29.75 11.64 -7.69
C LEU A 59 28.85 12.81 -7.27
N TYR A 60 27.69 12.98 -7.93
CA TYR A 60 26.73 14.01 -7.56
C TYR A 60 26.16 13.79 -6.15
N ALA A 61 25.85 12.55 -5.79
CA ALA A 61 25.32 12.25 -4.47
C ALA A 61 26.34 12.56 -3.36
N LYS A 62 27.62 12.23 -3.56
CA LYS A 62 28.73 12.62 -2.67
C LYS A 62 28.85 14.14 -2.56
N GLN A 63 28.82 14.85 -3.69
CA GLN A 63 28.92 16.31 -3.71
C GLN A 63 27.81 17.00 -2.90
N HIS A 64 26.62 16.41 -2.85
CA HIS A 64 25.46 16.97 -2.15
C HIS A 64 25.13 16.27 -0.82
N ASN A 65 26.01 15.41 -0.31
CA ASN A 65 25.79 14.63 0.92
C ASN A 65 24.49 13.80 0.92
N LEU A 66 24.14 13.22 -0.23
CA LEU A 66 22.95 12.38 -0.41
C LEU A 66 23.31 10.91 -0.30
N THR A 67 22.50 10.12 0.42
CA THR A 67 22.70 8.67 0.59
C THR A 67 21.77 7.83 -0.26
N ARG A 68 20.75 8.45 -0.88
CA ARG A 68 19.74 7.78 -1.71
C ARG A 68 19.69 8.44 -3.08
N ILE A 69 19.74 7.63 -4.12
CA ILE A 69 19.73 8.07 -5.52
C ILE A 69 18.49 7.49 -6.19
N LEU A 70 17.62 8.35 -6.70
CA LEU A 70 16.41 7.96 -7.42
C LEU A 70 16.69 7.98 -8.93
N PHE A 71 16.51 6.84 -9.58
CA PHE A 71 16.66 6.66 -11.01
C PHE A 71 15.30 6.56 -11.69
N GLY A 72 15.14 7.23 -12.83
CA GLY A 72 13.97 7.16 -13.70
C GLY A 72 14.39 7.29 -15.16
N GLY A 73 13.45 7.05 -16.07
CA GLY A 73 13.64 7.16 -17.51
C GLY A 73 13.59 5.83 -18.26
N PHE A 74 13.32 5.94 -19.56
CA PHE A 74 13.00 4.82 -20.45
C PHE A 74 14.07 3.73 -20.52
N PHE A 75 15.35 4.08 -20.41
CA PHE A 75 16.46 3.11 -20.41
C PHE A 75 16.39 2.14 -19.21
N ILE A 76 15.78 2.58 -18.11
CA ILE A 76 15.76 1.89 -16.82
C ILE A 76 14.40 1.22 -16.58
N ARG A 77 13.30 1.89 -16.98
CA ARG A 77 11.93 1.45 -16.71
C ARG A 77 11.65 0.06 -17.29
N GLY A 78 11.27 -0.89 -16.43
CA GLY A 78 10.88 -2.24 -16.83
C GLY A 78 12.04 -3.16 -17.25
N HIS A 79 13.29 -2.70 -17.12
CA HIS A 79 14.48 -3.45 -17.53
C HIS A 79 15.31 -3.87 -16.30
N GLY A 80 14.97 -5.03 -15.74
CA GLY A 80 15.61 -5.57 -14.52
C GLY A 80 17.14 -5.68 -14.61
N LEU A 81 17.67 -6.12 -15.76
CA LEU A 81 19.12 -6.18 -15.99
C LEU A 81 19.80 -4.80 -15.90
N THR A 82 19.17 -3.76 -16.43
CA THR A 82 19.69 -2.39 -16.34
C THR A 82 19.71 -1.92 -14.88
N MET A 83 18.62 -2.14 -14.15
CA MET A 83 18.49 -1.77 -12.74
C MET A 83 19.53 -2.49 -11.87
N GLU A 84 19.75 -3.79 -12.12
CA GLU A 84 20.76 -4.59 -11.42
C GLU A 84 22.17 -4.05 -11.65
N LEU A 85 22.53 -3.77 -12.91
CA LEU A 85 23.85 -3.23 -13.25
C LEU A 85 24.08 -1.83 -12.68
N ILE A 86 23.07 -0.96 -12.68
CA ILE A 86 23.15 0.36 -12.02
C ILE A 86 23.33 0.18 -10.50
N THR A 87 22.58 -0.74 -9.89
CA THR A 87 22.70 -1.04 -8.44
C THR A 87 24.10 -1.53 -8.10
N PHE A 88 24.64 -2.45 -8.89
CA PHE A 88 26.01 -2.92 -8.77
C PHE A 88 27.01 -1.77 -8.86
N ALA A 89 26.88 -0.92 -9.89
CA ALA A 89 27.76 0.22 -10.08
C ALA A 89 27.70 1.21 -8.91
N VAL A 90 26.50 1.55 -8.43
CA VAL A 90 26.33 2.44 -7.27
C VAL A 90 26.98 1.86 -6.03
N ASN A 91 26.76 0.57 -5.75
CA ASN A 91 27.39 -0.11 -4.62
C ASN A 91 28.93 -0.11 -4.73
N PHE A 92 29.46 -0.39 -5.92
CA PHE A 92 30.89 -0.39 -6.21
C PHE A 92 31.53 0.99 -5.96
N TRP A 93 31.00 2.07 -6.58
CA TRP A 93 31.58 3.41 -6.47
C TRP A 93 31.35 4.08 -5.11
N SER A 94 30.38 3.60 -4.35
CA SER A 94 30.07 4.11 -3.02
C SER A 94 30.63 3.28 -1.87
N ALA A 95 31.21 2.10 -2.13
CA ALA A 95 31.50 1.10 -1.11
C ALA A 95 30.28 0.81 -0.20
N GLY A 96 29.08 0.79 -0.79
CA GLY A 96 27.81 0.57 -0.08
C GLY A 96 27.25 1.80 0.64
N ALA A 97 27.90 2.97 0.59
CA ALA A 97 27.41 4.19 1.26
C ALA A 97 26.15 4.79 0.61
N HIS A 98 25.86 4.45 -0.65
CA HIS A 98 24.73 5.00 -1.41
C HIS A 98 23.77 3.87 -1.81
N ARG A 99 22.47 4.19 -1.85
CA ARG A 99 21.43 3.25 -2.27
C ARG A 99 20.78 3.72 -3.57
N ALA A 100 20.81 2.86 -4.58
CA ALA A 100 20.03 3.02 -5.81
C ALA A 100 18.55 2.68 -5.56
N LEU A 101 17.65 3.56 -6.00
CA LEU A 101 16.21 3.40 -5.94
C LEU A 101 15.65 3.70 -7.34
N PHE A 102 14.60 3.00 -7.74
CA PHE A 102 14.07 3.10 -9.11
C PHE A 102 12.60 3.50 -9.08
N LEU A 103 12.25 4.51 -9.87
CA LEU A 103 10.89 5.01 -10.00
C LEU A 103 10.10 4.08 -10.91
N ARG A 104 9.10 3.39 -10.35
CA ARG A 104 8.17 2.54 -11.11
C ARG A 104 7.32 3.37 -12.08
N HIS A 105 6.64 4.39 -11.55
CA HIS A 105 5.67 5.20 -12.28
C HIS A 105 6.28 6.45 -12.94
N GLU A 106 7.57 6.41 -13.29
CA GLU A 106 8.30 7.58 -13.79
C GLU A 106 7.62 8.24 -15.00
N GLY A 107 7.07 7.42 -15.92
CA GLY A 107 6.35 7.90 -17.10
C GLY A 107 5.03 8.62 -16.78
N TYR A 108 4.43 8.35 -15.62
CA TYR A 108 3.22 9.04 -15.19
C TYR A 108 3.51 10.42 -14.61
N LEU A 109 4.67 10.64 -13.98
CA LEU A 109 4.98 11.90 -13.31
C LEU A 109 4.91 13.10 -14.26
N GLY A 110 5.46 12.97 -15.47
CA GLY A 110 5.39 14.01 -16.49
C GLY A 110 3.96 14.26 -17.00
N ALA A 111 3.22 13.19 -17.27
CA ALA A 111 1.83 13.28 -17.75
C ALA A 111 0.90 13.89 -16.69
N ILE A 112 1.00 13.44 -15.44
CA ILE A 112 0.27 13.97 -14.29
C ILE A 112 0.64 15.44 -14.07
N GLY A 113 1.93 15.78 -14.09
CA GLY A 113 2.39 17.17 -13.92
C GLY A 113 1.83 18.10 -15.00
N ALA A 114 1.83 17.66 -16.28
CA ALA A 114 1.23 18.42 -17.37
C ALA A 114 -0.30 18.56 -17.21
N PHE A 115 -0.98 17.49 -16.80
CA PHE A 115 -2.42 17.50 -16.51
C PHE A 115 -2.77 18.48 -15.39
N ILE A 116 -2.07 18.42 -14.25
CA ILE A 116 -2.24 19.37 -13.13
C ILE A 116 -1.99 20.80 -13.62
N LYS A 117 -0.89 21.03 -14.34
CA LYS A 117 -0.56 22.37 -14.86
C LYS A 117 -1.63 22.92 -15.80
N ALA A 118 -2.24 22.07 -16.62
CA ALA A 118 -3.34 22.46 -17.49
C ALA A 118 -4.66 22.67 -16.73
N ALA A 119 -4.87 21.98 -15.61
CA ALA A 119 -6.03 22.12 -14.75
C ALA A 119 -5.98 23.34 -13.80
N ASN A 120 -4.78 23.90 -13.55
CA ASN A 120 -4.52 25.00 -12.61
C ASN A 120 -4.99 26.40 -13.08
N ASP A 121 -6.15 26.50 -13.75
CA ASP A 121 -6.91 27.77 -13.84
C ASP A 121 -8.04 27.83 -12.78
N SER A 122 -8.12 26.83 -11.89
CA SER A 122 -9.02 26.83 -10.74
C SER A 122 -8.37 26.22 -9.51
N ASP A 123 -8.69 26.82 -8.37
CA ASP A 123 -8.22 26.62 -6.99
C ASP A 123 -8.52 25.22 -6.39
N GLU A 124 -8.26 24.14 -7.15
CA GLU A 124 -8.54 22.77 -6.69
C GLU A 124 -7.41 22.19 -5.82
N SER A 125 -7.78 21.93 -4.58
CA SER A 125 -7.16 21.10 -3.56
C SER A 125 -6.21 20.00 -4.08
N LYS A 126 -5.07 19.83 -3.38
CA LYS A 126 -4.11 18.72 -3.45
C LYS A 126 -4.69 17.47 -4.13
N THR A 127 -4.44 17.32 -5.43
CA THR A 127 -4.77 16.11 -6.17
C THR A 127 -3.85 14.97 -5.73
N VAL A 128 -4.42 13.80 -5.44
CA VAL A 128 -3.69 12.61 -4.96
C VAL A 128 -3.96 11.45 -5.91
N TRP A 129 -2.94 10.63 -6.13
CA TRP A 129 -3.02 9.40 -6.91
C TRP A 129 -2.61 8.20 -6.07
N SER A 130 -3.34 7.11 -6.21
CA SER A 130 -3.06 5.81 -5.59
C SER A 130 -2.65 4.81 -6.66
N GLU A 131 -1.79 3.86 -6.28
CA GLU A 131 -1.35 2.80 -7.17
C GLU A 131 -2.48 1.80 -7.47
N ASN A 132 -2.66 1.50 -8.75
CA ASN A 132 -3.52 0.44 -9.23
C ASN A 132 -2.68 -0.82 -9.48
N TYR A 133 -2.74 -1.79 -8.56
CA TYR A 133 -1.93 -3.01 -8.60
C TYR A 133 -2.35 -4.03 -9.67
N VAL A 134 -3.49 -3.82 -10.35
CA VAL A 134 -4.04 -4.75 -11.36
C VAL A 134 -3.89 -4.26 -12.80
N ALA A 135 -3.51 -2.98 -12.98
CA ALA A 135 -3.28 -2.40 -14.28
C ALA A 135 -2.14 -3.12 -15.02
N GLY A 136 -2.40 -3.56 -16.25
CA GLY A 136 -1.40 -4.19 -17.11
C GLY A 136 -1.26 -5.72 -17.01
N SER A 137 -2.11 -6.45 -16.27
CA SER A 137 -2.15 -7.92 -16.44
C SER A 137 -2.59 -8.26 -17.86
N ARG A 138 -1.70 -8.92 -18.62
CA ARG A 138 -1.59 -8.89 -20.08
C ARG A 138 -2.77 -9.45 -20.89
N ASP A 139 -3.80 -10.02 -20.26
CA ASP A 139 -4.89 -10.72 -20.94
C ASP A 139 -6.17 -9.88 -21.19
N ALA A 140 -6.13 -8.57 -20.94
CA ALA A 140 -7.29 -7.68 -21.11
C ALA A 140 -7.85 -7.59 -22.56
N VAL A 141 -7.17 -8.13 -23.59
CA VAL A 141 -7.62 -8.05 -25.00
C VAL A 141 -7.50 -9.38 -25.74
N GLY A 142 -7.89 -10.48 -25.10
CA GLY A 142 -8.02 -11.76 -25.80
C GLY A 142 -9.40 -12.03 -26.41
N LYS A 143 -10.48 -11.46 -25.85
CA LYS A 143 -11.86 -11.89 -26.20
C LYS A 143 -12.91 -10.79 -26.40
N PHE A 144 -12.62 -9.53 -26.10
CA PHE A 144 -13.55 -8.43 -26.37
C PHE A 144 -13.24 -7.72 -27.68
N ARG A 145 -13.68 -8.32 -28.79
CA ARG A 145 -13.74 -7.64 -30.08
C ARG A 145 -14.95 -6.69 -30.04
N ILE A 146 -14.74 -5.43 -29.63
CA ILE A 146 -15.74 -4.38 -29.77
C ILE A 146 -16.06 -4.25 -31.27
N ARG A 147 -17.30 -4.56 -31.66
CA ARG A 147 -17.84 -4.22 -32.98
C ARG A 147 -17.90 -2.70 -33.10
N CYS A 148 -16.83 -2.08 -33.58
CA CYS A 148 -16.96 -0.77 -34.21
C CYS A 148 -17.76 -0.99 -35.50
N ARG A 149 -18.98 -0.42 -35.55
CA ARG A 149 -19.70 -0.20 -36.81
C ARG A 149 -18.78 0.62 -37.73
N GLU A 150 -18.28 -0.01 -38.78
CA GLU A 150 -17.64 0.66 -39.89
C GLU A 150 -18.64 1.65 -40.49
N ASN A 151 -18.30 2.94 -40.46
CA ASN A 151 -18.93 3.89 -41.35
C ASN A 151 -18.44 3.59 -42.76
N SER A 152 -19.40 3.14 -43.57
CA SER A 152 -19.31 2.89 -45.00
C SER A 152 -18.54 3.99 -45.74
N LEU A 153 -17.39 3.63 -46.29
CA LEU A 153 -16.87 4.22 -47.52
C LEU A 153 -16.99 3.13 -48.59
N THR A 154 -17.97 3.33 -49.48
CA THR A 154 -18.23 2.50 -50.64
C THR A 154 -16.99 2.39 -51.52
N LEU A 155 -16.41 1.19 -51.60
CA LEU A 155 -15.58 0.79 -52.72
C LEU A 155 -16.19 -0.47 -53.34
N ILE A 156 -16.14 -0.46 -54.66
CA ILE A 156 -16.88 -1.27 -55.61
C ILE A 156 -16.49 -2.75 -55.51
N ASP A 157 -17.50 -3.59 -55.70
CA ASP A 157 -17.48 -5.05 -55.82
C ASP A 157 -16.59 -5.53 -56.98
N ASP A 158 -15.74 -6.53 -56.73
CA ASP A 158 -15.41 -7.58 -57.70
C ASP A 158 -14.55 -8.70 -57.05
N GLY A 159 -15.08 -9.94 -57.06
CA GLY A 159 -14.27 -11.13 -57.35
C GLY A 159 -13.79 -12.05 -56.21
N GLN A 160 -14.60 -13.07 -55.94
CA GLN A 160 -14.35 -14.39 -55.32
C GLN A 160 -12.90 -14.90 -55.17
N LEU A 161 -12.57 -15.52 -54.01
CA LEU A 161 -11.97 -16.87 -53.87
C LEU A 161 -11.84 -17.27 -52.37
N GLY A 162 -12.11 -18.56 -52.08
CA GLY A 162 -12.43 -19.11 -50.75
C GLY A 162 -11.26 -19.32 -49.75
N PRO A 163 -11.54 -19.93 -48.57
CA PRO A 163 -10.62 -19.89 -47.42
C PRO A 163 -9.65 -21.09 -47.39
N PRO A 164 -8.41 -20.92 -46.89
CA PRO A 164 -7.63 -22.05 -46.40
C PRO A 164 -7.52 -22.08 -44.87
N SER A 165 -7.49 -23.31 -44.37
CA SER A 165 -7.34 -23.75 -42.97
C SER A 165 -5.91 -23.61 -42.42
N PRO A 166 -5.71 -23.77 -41.09
CA PRO A 166 -4.50 -23.35 -40.38
C PRO A 166 -3.40 -24.43 -40.40
N ALA A 167 -2.14 -24.00 -40.56
CA ALA A 167 -0.98 -24.89 -40.41
C ALA A 167 0.16 -24.22 -39.64
N HIS A 168 0.45 -24.82 -38.49
CA HIS A 168 1.76 -25.19 -37.93
C HIS A 168 2.96 -24.22 -38.05
N LEU A 169 3.44 -23.85 -36.86
CA LEU A 169 4.83 -23.49 -36.56
C LEU A 169 5.82 -24.41 -37.30
N ASN A 170 6.75 -23.81 -38.05
CA ASN A 170 7.98 -24.47 -38.41
C ASN A 170 9.17 -23.51 -38.27
N THR A 171 10.04 -23.87 -37.33
CA THR A 171 11.38 -23.34 -37.13
C THR A 171 12.27 -23.82 -38.27
N ASN A 172 12.84 -22.90 -39.06
CA ASN A 172 14.10 -23.10 -39.80
C ASN A 172 14.57 -21.75 -40.35
N PHE A 173 15.69 -21.25 -39.83
CA PHE A 173 16.41 -20.11 -40.38
C PHE A 173 17.65 -20.64 -41.12
N GLU A 174 17.57 -20.66 -42.45
CA GLU A 174 18.74 -20.67 -43.33
C GLU A 174 18.97 -19.23 -43.86
N SER A 175 20.21 -18.78 -43.82
CA SER A 175 20.71 -17.59 -44.55
C SER A 175 21.09 -18.04 -45.98
N PRO A 176 21.04 -17.20 -47.06
CA PRO A 176 21.87 -15.99 -47.16
C PRO A 176 21.41 -14.85 -48.11
N SER A 177 22.17 -13.74 -48.02
CA SER A 177 22.60 -12.82 -49.09
C SER A 177 21.81 -11.53 -49.40
N HIS A 178 22.56 -10.42 -49.28
CA HIS A 178 22.50 -9.13 -49.98
C HIS A 178 21.15 -8.63 -50.51
N ARG A 179 20.53 -7.68 -49.79
CA ARG A 179 19.82 -6.54 -50.41
C ARG A 179 20.08 -5.26 -49.63
N ASN A 180 20.37 -4.21 -50.38
CA ASN A 180 20.60 -2.84 -49.92
C ASN A 180 19.39 -2.32 -49.14
N PHE A 181 19.66 -1.56 -48.06
CA PHE A 181 18.65 -0.73 -47.40
C PHE A 181 18.50 0.57 -48.20
N ASP A 182 17.50 0.61 -49.09
CA ASP A 182 17.00 1.86 -49.65
C ASP A 182 15.87 2.37 -48.73
N LEU A 183 16.04 3.58 -48.20
CA LEU A 183 14.99 4.33 -47.51
C LEU A 183 13.93 4.77 -48.54
N PRO A 184 12.61 4.68 -48.26
CA PRO A 184 11.61 5.27 -49.13
C PRO A 184 11.69 6.80 -49.09
N GLU A 185 11.91 7.42 -50.24
CA GLU A 185 11.72 8.86 -50.46
C GLU A 185 10.24 9.22 -50.27
N ILE A 186 9.97 10.18 -49.39
CA ILE A 186 8.63 10.78 -49.23
C ILE A 186 8.52 11.91 -50.28
N PRO A 187 7.45 11.95 -51.10
CA PRO A 187 7.26 13.01 -52.09
C PRO A 187 7.15 14.41 -51.46
N GLU A 188 7.81 15.41 -52.05
CA GLU A 188 7.88 16.83 -51.61
C GLU A 188 6.55 17.61 -51.60
N SER A 189 5.39 16.95 -51.70
CA SER A 189 4.08 17.64 -51.71
C SER A 189 3.40 17.81 -50.34
N GLU A 190 4.02 17.38 -49.24
CA GLU A 190 3.48 17.56 -47.87
C GLU A 190 4.30 18.53 -46.99
N LEU A 191 5.16 19.34 -47.60
CA LEU A 191 5.95 20.38 -46.92
C LEU A 191 5.56 21.79 -47.42
N ASN A 192 4.32 22.23 -47.20
CA ASN A 192 3.99 23.65 -47.31
C ASN A 192 2.75 23.99 -46.47
N GLY A 193 2.99 24.54 -45.28
CA GLY A 193 1.92 25.02 -44.41
C GLY A 193 2.38 25.77 -43.17
N LEU A 194 3.59 26.37 -43.15
CA LEU A 194 4.03 27.27 -42.08
C LEU A 194 4.96 28.35 -42.67
N SER A 195 4.37 29.42 -43.20
CA SER A 195 5.08 30.68 -43.45
C SER A 195 4.67 31.71 -42.39
N ILE A 196 5.61 32.06 -41.52
CA ILE A 196 5.51 33.18 -40.58
C ILE A 196 5.82 34.45 -41.37
N GLY A 197 4.80 35.25 -41.67
CA GLY A 197 4.94 36.59 -42.23
C GLY A 197 4.84 37.63 -41.11
N VAL A 198 5.92 38.37 -40.91
CA VAL A 198 5.96 39.65 -40.17
C VAL A 198 5.61 40.72 -41.19
N ASP A 199 4.67 41.64 -40.90
CA ASP A 199 4.60 42.90 -41.63
C ASP A 199 3.98 44.04 -40.81
N GLU A 200 4.62 45.19 -40.96
CA GLU A 200 4.36 46.51 -40.36
C GLU A 200 3.17 47.25 -41.02
N ASP A 201 2.83 48.38 -40.39
CA ASP A 201 1.71 49.29 -40.63
C ASP A 201 1.36 49.66 -42.08
N GLY A 202 0.04 49.83 -42.32
CA GLY A 202 -0.50 50.52 -43.49
C GLY A 202 -2.03 50.50 -43.54
N GLY A 203 -2.68 51.59 -43.15
CA GLY A 203 -4.14 51.67 -43.05
C GLY A 203 -4.91 51.73 -44.38
N SER A 204 -6.15 51.24 -44.37
CA SER A 204 -7.36 51.95 -44.83
C SER A 204 -8.58 51.03 -44.67
N GLY A 205 -9.68 51.63 -44.22
CA GLY A 205 -10.79 50.91 -43.61
C GLY A 205 -11.67 50.08 -44.54
N LYS A 206 -12.29 49.06 -43.95
CA LYS A 206 -13.69 48.67 -44.16
C LYS A 206 -14.13 47.84 -42.95
N ALA A 207 -15.26 48.23 -42.37
CA ALA A 207 -15.83 47.59 -41.19
C ALA A 207 -16.47 46.25 -41.58
N GLU A 208 -15.85 45.13 -41.19
CA GLU A 208 -16.47 43.81 -41.25
C GLU A 208 -16.56 43.20 -39.85
N LYS A 209 -17.77 42.72 -39.52
CA LYS A 209 -18.13 42.08 -38.26
C LYS A 209 -17.21 40.89 -37.99
N LYS A 210 -16.32 41.02 -36.99
CA LYS A 210 -15.56 39.87 -36.45
C LYS A 210 -16.50 38.96 -35.64
N THR A 211 -17.04 37.96 -36.32
CA THR A 211 -17.60 36.78 -35.66
C THR A 211 -16.44 36.04 -34.99
N ARG A 212 -16.29 36.21 -33.67
CA ARG A 212 -15.30 35.50 -32.86
C ARG A 212 -15.70 34.02 -32.83
N MET A 213 -15.12 33.20 -33.71
CA MET A 213 -15.20 31.74 -33.59
C MET A 213 -14.52 31.34 -32.28
N ARG A 214 -15.33 31.09 -31.25
CA ARG A 214 -14.91 30.27 -30.11
C ARG A 214 -14.67 28.87 -30.67
N HIS A 215 -13.40 28.49 -30.87
CA HIS A 215 -13.05 27.09 -30.95
C HIS A 215 -13.28 26.47 -29.58
N SER A 216 -14.54 26.08 -29.33
CA SER A 216 -14.87 25.06 -28.34
C SER A 216 -14.22 23.78 -28.85
N LEU A 217 -13.02 23.48 -28.39
CA LEU A 217 -12.49 22.12 -28.41
C LEU A 217 -13.39 21.31 -27.49
N SER A 218 -14.54 20.85 -28.00
CA SER A 218 -15.24 19.73 -27.39
C SER A 218 -14.32 18.54 -27.60
N LEU A 219 -13.40 18.31 -26.65
CA LEU A 219 -12.77 17.02 -26.45
C LEU A 219 -13.94 16.04 -26.30
N ARG A 220 -14.30 15.38 -27.41
CA ARG A 220 -15.13 14.18 -27.35
C ARG A 220 -14.38 13.28 -26.38
N ARG A 221 -15.00 12.97 -25.24
CA ARG A 221 -14.52 11.91 -24.35
C ARG A 221 -14.41 10.66 -25.21
N ILE A 222 -13.19 10.37 -25.67
CA ILE A 222 -12.85 9.03 -26.11
C ILE A 222 -13.05 8.19 -24.84
N PRO A 223 -13.86 7.12 -24.87
CA PRO A 223 -13.87 6.17 -23.77
C PRO A 223 -12.48 5.54 -23.77
N MET A 224 -11.57 6.12 -23.00
CA MET A 224 -10.30 5.48 -22.69
C MET A 224 -10.65 4.34 -21.75
N ASP A 225 -10.32 3.12 -22.18
CA ASP A 225 -10.30 1.97 -21.30
C ASP A 225 -9.29 2.26 -20.17
N SER A 226 -9.80 2.56 -18.98
CA SER A 226 -8.99 2.94 -17.82
C SER A 226 -8.30 1.75 -17.16
N SER A 227 -8.57 0.51 -17.63
CA SER A 227 -7.96 -0.72 -17.10
C SER A 227 -6.43 -0.80 -17.27
N TYR A 228 -5.84 0.11 -18.07
CA TYR A 228 -4.40 0.21 -18.28
C TYR A 228 -3.68 1.23 -17.37
N LEU A 229 -4.42 2.05 -16.61
CA LEU A 229 -3.79 3.08 -15.78
C LEU A 229 -3.28 2.48 -14.47
N GLU A 230 -1.96 2.48 -14.28
CA GLU A 230 -1.31 2.02 -13.04
C GLU A 230 -1.47 3.00 -11.87
N LEU A 231 -2.07 4.17 -12.11
CA LEU A 231 -2.38 5.17 -11.10
C LEU A 231 -3.83 5.64 -11.24
N ASP A 232 -4.59 5.49 -10.15
CA ASP A 232 -5.95 6.00 -10.04
C ASP A 232 -5.93 7.34 -9.30
N ARG A 233 -6.70 8.32 -9.77
CA ARG A 233 -6.93 9.55 -9.01
C ARG A 233 -7.80 9.22 -7.81
N VAL A 234 -7.32 9.54 -6.61
CA VAL A 234 -8.14 9.46 -5.39
C VAL A 234 -9.12 10.63 -5.43
N LEU A 235 -10.39 10.28 -5.64
CA LEU A 235 -11.50 11.24 -5.68
C LEU A 235 -12.20 11.20 -4.32
N GLY A 236 -12.19 12.30 -3.57
CA GLY A 236 -12.98 12.44 -2.34
C GLY A 236 -12.22 12.95 -1.12
N HIS A 237 -10.92 12.66 -0.99
CA HIS A 237 -10.11 13.16 0.12
C HIS A 237 -8.62 13.28 -0.26
N SER A 238 -7.90 14.14 0.46
CA SER A 238 -6.45 14.24 0.37
C SER A 238 -5.82 13.23 1.34
N LEU A 239 -4.67 12.67 0.97
CA LEU A 239 -3.91 11.72 1.77
C LEU A 239 -2.57 12.33 2.18
N GLU A 240 -2.19 12.12 3.43
CA GLU A 240 -0.96 12.61 4.04
C GLU A 240 -0.31 11.51 4.90
N PRO A 241 1.01 11.54 5.11
CA PRO A 241 1.66 10.66 6.07
C PRO A 241 1.14 10.92 7.50
N LEU A 242 0.94 9.85 8.27
CA LEU A 242 0.52 9.94 9.65
C LEU A 242 1.57 10.73 10.47
N PRO A 243 1.18 11.83 11.13
CA PRO A 243 2.13 12.70 11.83
C PRO A 243 2.78 12.06 13.07
N LEU A 244 2.20 10.98 13.58
CA LEU A 244 2.64 10.29 14.79
C LEU A 244 3.76 9.27 14.53
N LEU A 245 4.12 9.00 13.27
CA LEU A 245 5.25 8.14 12.93
C LEU A 245 6.56 8.75 13.45
N GLU A 246 7.41 7.93 14.07
CA GLU A 246 8.71 8.37 14.57
C GLU A 246 9.62 8.81 13.41
N HIS A 247 9.69 7.97 12.36
CA HIS A 247 10.51 8.21 11.18
C HIS A 247 9.73 7.97 9.87
N PRO A 248 8.92 8.94 9.41
CA PRO A 248 8.11 8.79 8.19
C PRO A 248 8.91 8.37 6.94
N THR A 249 10.17 8.81 6.84
CA THR A 249 11.06 8.52 5.68
C THR A 249 11.71 7.13 5.71
N ARG A 250 11.58 6.40 6.82
CA ARG A 250 12.06 5.02 7.01
C ARG A 250 10.92 4.03 7.24
N TYR A 251 9.71 4.54 7.48
CA TYR A 251 8.53 3.72 7.67
C TYR A 251 8.24 2.88 6.42
N THR A 252 8.06 1.58 6.64
CA THR A 252 7.58 0.62 5.65
C THR A 252 6.37 -0.05 6.25
N PRO A 253 5.19 0.00 5.60
CA PRO A 253 3.99 -0.59 6.15
C PRO A 253 4.12 -2.11 6.24
N ASP A 254 4.65 -2.74 5.19
CA ASP A 254 4.63 -4.20 5.03
C ASP A 254 5.65 -4.91 5.91
N THR A 255 5.20 -5.97 6.57
CA THR A 255 6.06 -6.79 7.43
C THR A 255 6.95 -7.74 6.64
N TRP A 256 6.50 -8.20 5.47
CA TRP A 256 7.21 -9.15 4.63
C TRP A 256 7.29 -8.69 3.17
N ASP A 257 8.50 -8.79 2.62
CA ASP A 257 8.78 -8.66 1.19
C ASP A 257 8.73 -10.04 0.54
N LEU A 258 7.61 -10.34 -0.12
CA LEU A 258 7.40 -11.62 -0.82
C LEU A 258 8.17 -11.70 -2.13
N THR A 259 8.77 -10.61 -2.62
CA THR A 259 9.69 -10.70 -3.77
C THR A 259 10.97 -11.40 -3.36
N GLN A 260 11.46 -11.16 -2.14
CA GLN A 260 12.66 -11.79 -1.59
C GLN A 260 12.37 -13.12 -0.87
N ASP A 261 11.26 -13.20 -0.16
CA ASP A 261 10.89 -14.36 0.67
C ASP A 261 10.10 -15.40 -0.14
N GLU A 262 10.81 -16.36 -0.75
CA GLU A 262 10.23 -17.39 -1.60
C GLU A 262 9.27 -18.33 -0.86
N GLU A 263 9.60 -18.70 0.38
CA GLU A 263 8.74 -19.56 1.20
C GLU A 263 7.42 -18.86 1.50
N ALA A 264 7.48 -17.61 1.97
CA ALA A 264 6.29 -16.82 2.24
C ALA A 264 5.47 -16.57 0.97
N ARG A 265 6.14 -16.25 -0.15
CA ARG A 265 5.48 -16.02 -1.44
C ARG A 265 4.68 -17.24 -1.87
N THR A 266 5.30 -18.42 -1.87
CA THR A 266 4.67 -19.67 -2.28
C THR A 266 3.45 -19.96 -1.41
N TYR A 267 3.59 -19.77 -0.10
CA TYR A 267 2.50 -19.95 0.84
C TYR A 267 1.33 -18.99 0.57
N TRP A 268 1.59 -17.68 0.47
CA TRP A 268 0.55 -16.65 0.35
C TRP A 268 -0.18 -16.71 -0.99
N LEU A 269 0.51 -16.96 -2.10
CA LEU A 269 -0.13 -17.15 -3.40
C LEU A 269 -1.12 -18.33 -3.35
N ALA A 270 -0.68 -19.48 -2.83
CA ALA A 270 -1.53 -20.65 -2.70
C ALA A 270 -2.68 -20.45 -1.69
N CYS A 271 -2.43 -19.73 -0.59
CA CYS A 271 -3.44 -19.41 0.42
C CYS A 271 -4.56 -18.53 -0.15
N LEU A 272 -4.19 -17.49 -0.91
CA LEU A 272 -5.17 -16.58 -1.51
C LEU A 272 -5.92 -17.23 -2.66
N GLU A 273 -5.25 -18.07 -3.46
CA GLU A 273 -5.89 -18.87 -4.52
C GLU A 273 -6.98 -19.79 -3.96
N ARG A 274 -6.72 -20.52 -2.87
CA ARG A 274 -7.75 -21.31 -2.18
C ARG A 274 -8.89 -20.46 -1.61
N GLY A 275 -8.60 -19.21 -1.25
CA GLY A 275 -9.57 -18.27 -0.68
C GLY A 275 -10.44 -17.53 -1.69
N VAL A 276 -10.20 -17.67 -3.00
CA VAL A 276 -10.93 -16.95 -4.06
C VAL A 276 -12.40 -17.34 -4.10
N GLU A 277 -12.69 -18.63 -4.00
CA GLU A 277 -14.06 -19.15 -4.11
C GLU A 277 -15.00 -18.54 -3.05
N ARG A 278 -14.48 -18.30 -1.85
CA ARG A 278 -15.24 -17.62 -0.79
C ARG A 278 -15.62 -16.19 -1.19
N HIS A 279 -14.69 -15.44 -1.76
CA HIS A 279 -14.95 -14.07 -2.21
C HIS A 279 -15.91 -14.06 -3.39
N ARG A 280 -15.80 -15.05 -4.29
CA ARG A 280 -16.73 -15.26 -5.40
C ARG A 280 -18.16 -15.46 -4.92
N ILE A 281 -18.36 -16.39 -3.98
CA ILE A 281 -19.68 -16.66 -3.38
C ILE A 281 -20.25 -15.40 -2.72
N LYS A 282 -19.45 -14.69 -1.91
CA LYS A 282 -19.91 -13.47 -1.24
C LYS A 282 -20.25 -12.35 -2.24
N ALA A 283 -19.46 -12.19 -3.30
CA ALA A 283 -19.75 -11.26 -4.38
C ALA A 283 -21.09 -11.59 -5.07
N GLU A 284 -21.32 -12.86 -5.40
CA GLU A 284 -22.59 -13.32 -5.98
C GLU A 284 -23.77 -13.07 -5.03
N GLU A 285 -23.67 -13.48 -3.76
CA GLU A 285 -24.69 -13.24 -2.73
C GLU A 285 -25.06 -11.76 -2.58
N SER A 286 -24.06 -10.87 -2.64
CA SER A 286 -24.26 -9.43 -2.44
C SER A 286 -25.21 -8.78 -3.46
N GLN A 287 -25.34 -9.37 -4.65
CA GLN A 287 -26.09 -8.80 -5.77
C GLN A 287 -27.08 -9.77 -6.42
N TYR A 288 -27.22 -11.00 -5.93
CA TYR A 288 -28.05 -12.07 -6.51
C TYR A 288 -29.49 -11.62 -6.83
N GLU A 289 -30.13 -10.86 -5.94
CA GLU A 289 -31.50 -10.37 -6.14
C GLU A 289 -31.58 -9.12 -7.02
N THR A 290 -30.48 -8.36 -7.14
CA THR A 290 -30.46 -7.04 -7.80
C THR A 290 -29.94 -7.09 -9.23
N MET A 291 -29.04 -8.02 -9.55
CA MET A 291 -28.31 -8.09 -10.82
C MET A 291 -28.27 -9.53 -11.33
N PRO A 292 -28.99 -9.87 -12.42
CA PRO A 292 -29.07 -11.24 -12.95
C PRO A 292 -27.73 -11.84 -13.40
N ASP A 293 -26.78 -10.99 -13.79
CA ASP A 293 -25.44 -11.36 -14.26
C ASP A 293 -24.39 -11.38 -13.13
N ALA A 294 -24.80 -11.26 -11.86
CA ALA A 294 -23.89 -11.34 -10.70
C ALA A 294 -23.11 -12.65 -10.67
N SER A 295 -23.75 -13.78 -11.00
CA SER A 295 -23.08 -15.09 -11.03
C SER A 295 -21.96 -15.10 -12.07
N GLU A 296 -22.22 -14.63 -13.29
CA GLU A 296 -21.23 -14.58 -14.37
C GLU A 296 -20.04 -13.67 -14.00
N ARG A 297 -20.31 -12.43 -13.55
CA ARG A 297 -19.25 -11.49 -13.15
C ARG A 297 -18.40 -12.01 -12.00
N SER A 298 -19.00 -12.72 -11.04
CA SER A 298 -18.26 -13.31 -9.92
C SER A 298 -17.23 -14.34 -10.41
N HIS A 299 -17.61 -15.21 -11.35
CA HIS A 299 -16.69 -16.19 -11.95
C HIS A 299 -15.58 -15.50 -12.75
N GLN A 300 -15.92 -14.45 -13.52
CA GLN A 300 -14.91 -13.66 -14.23
C GLN A 300 -13.90 -13.01 -13.28
N PHE A 301 -14.36 -12.48 -12.14
CA PHE A 301 -13.48 -12.02 -11.05
C PHE A 301 -12.54 -13.13 -10.57
N ALA A 302 -13.09 -14.31 -10.27
CA ALA A 302 -12.31 -15.42 -9.73
C ALA A 302 -11.21 -15.87 -10.70
N ASP A 303 -11.58 -16.10 -11.96
CA ASP A 303 -10.63 -16.48 -13.02
C ASP A 303 -9.53 -15.44 -13.20
N ARG A 304 -9.91 -14.16 -13.19
CA ARG A 304 -8.96 -13.05 -13.38
C ARG A 304 -7.98 -12.95 -12.23
N TYR A 305 -8.44 -13.04 -10.99
CA TYR A 305 -7.59 -12.95 -9.82
C TYR A 305 -6.66 -14.17 -9.71
N ILE A 306 -7.14 -15.38 -10.01
CA ILE A 306 -6.29 -16.59 -10.05
C ILE A 306 -5.20 -16.45 -11.12
N GLY A 307 -5.55 -16.00 -12.32
CA GLY A 307 -4.57 -15.75 -13.39
C GLY A 307 -3.49 -14.75 -12.98
N TYR A 308 -3.88 -13.69 -12.27
CA TYR A 308 -2.96 -12.70 -11.70
C TYR A 308 -2.01 -13.31 -10.65
N LEU A 309 -2.52 -14.16 -9.74
CA LEU A 309 -1.69 -14.87 -8.75
C LEU A 309 -0.66 -15.79 -9.43
N HIS A 310 -1.05 -16.50 -10.49
CA HIS A 310 -0.14 -17.36 -11.26
C HIS A 310 0.94 -16.57 -12.00
N GLU A 311 0.60 -15.39 -12.53
CA GLU A 311 1.57 -14.48 -13.16
C GLU A 311 2.63 -14.01 -12.16
N LEU A 312 2.20 -13.62 -10.96
CA LEU A 312 3.10 -13.22 -9.87
C LEU A 312 3.94 -14.39 -9.33
N GLY A 313 3.44 -15.62 -9.38
CA GLY A 313 4.22 -16.81 -9.07
C GLY A 313 5.42 -17.00 -10.01
N LYS A 314 5.25 -16.66 -11.29
CA LYS A 314 6.32 -16.74 -12.30
C LYS A 314 7.25 -15.54 -12.27
N ASN A 315 6.69 -14.34 -12.10
CA ASN A 315 7.39 -13.06 -12.14
C ASN A 315 7.03 -12.22 -10.91
N PRO A 316 7.61 -12.49 -9.72
CA PRO A 316 7.21 -11.84 -8.48
C PRO A 316 7.54 -10.34 -8.39
N SER A 317 8.33 -9.82 -9.31
CA SER A 317 8.67 -8.40 -9.41
C SER A 317 7.97 -7.69 -10.56
N SER A 318 7.06 -8.35 -11.31
CA SER A 318 6.37 -7.75 -12.45
C SER A 318 5.54 -6.52 -12.05
N SER A 319 5.00 -6.55 -10.84
CA SER A 319 4.15 -5.50 -10.26
C SER A 319 4.81 -4.83 -9.05
N GLY A 320 6.13 -4.64 -9.08
CA GLY A 320 6.89 -4.00 -7.99
C GLY A 320 7.21 -4.95 -6.84
N VAL A 321 7.38 -4.41 -5.63
CA VAL A 321 7.60 -5.23 -4.43
C VAL A 321 6.30 -5.96 -4.10
N LEU A 322 6.35 -7.29 -4.13
CA LEU A 322 5.22 -8.14 -3.83
C LEU A 322 5.08 -8.25 -2.31
N THR A 323 3.87 -7.97 -1.81
CA THR A 323 3.56 -7.99 -0.38
C THR A 323 2.19 -8.63 -0.18
N VAL A 324 1.88 -9.05 1.05
CA VAL A 324 0.52 -9.52 1.39
C VAL A 324 -0.50 -8.40 1.14
N ARG A 325 -0.15 -7.16 1.49
CA ARG A 325 -0.99 -5.98 1.23
C ARG A 325 -1.29 -5.81 -0.26
N SER A 326 -0.30 -5.87 -1.15
CA SER A 326 -0.52 -5.71 -2.59
C SER A 326 -1.43 -6.80 -3.16
N LEU A 327 -1.30 -8.05 -2.67
CA LEU A 327 -2.15 -9.17 -3.07
C LEU A 327 -3.61 -8.99 -2.61
N LEU A 328 -3.82 -8.52 -1.38
CA LEU A 328 -5.14 -8.22 -0.84
C LEU A 328 -5.77 -6.99 -1.51
N SER A 329 -5.00 -5.94 -1.77
CA SER A 329 -5.45 -4.76 -2.52
C SER A 329 -5.87 -5.13 -3.94
N ALA A 330 -5.09 -5.97 -4.64
CA ALA A 330 -5.44 -6.45 -5.98
C ALA A 330 -6.78 -7.21 -5.99
N GLN A 331 -7.05 -8.03 -4.97
CA GLN A 331 -8.34 -8.71 -4.84
C GLN A 331 -9.50 -7.71 -4.75
N GLN A 332 -9.38 -6.67 -3.92
CA GLN A 332 -10.41 -5.64 -3.79
C GLN A 332 -10.57 -4.83 -5.09
N HIS A 333 -9.49 -4.60 -5.84
CA HIS A 333 -9.55 -3.92 -7.14
C HIS A 333 -10.33 -4.75 -8.16
N PHE A 334 -10.02 -6.04 -8.29
CA PHE A 334 -10.78 -6.90 -9.22
C PHE A 334 -12.25 -7.00 -8.83
N LEU A 335 -12.59 -7.15 -7.55
CA LEU A 335 -13.99 -7.15 -7.11
C LEU A 335 -14.73 -5.89 -7.58
N ARG A 336 -14.12 -4.70 -7.42
CA ARG A 336 -14.69 -3.42 -7.88
C ARG A 336 -14.75 -3.31 -9.40
N GLU A 337 -13.72 -3.78 -10.10
CA GLU A 337 -13.67 -3.81 -11.57
C GLU A 337 -14.86 -4.60 -12.15
N PHE A 338 -15.21 -5.74 -11.51
CA PHE A 338 -16.37 -6.56 -11.86
C PHE A 338 -17.69 -6.08 -11.21
N GLY A 339 -17.72 -4.87 -10.66
CA GLY A 339 -18.94 -4.21 -10.18
C GLY A 339 -19.38 -4.59 -8.75
N PHE A 340 -18.55 -5.29 -7.99
CA PHE A 340 -18.82 -5.65 -6.59
C PHE A 340 -18.16 -4.64 -5.64
N GLY A 341 -18.90 -3.58 -5.30
CA GLY A 341 -18.41 -2.53 -4.40
C GLY A 341 -18.30 -2.96 -2.93
N ASP A 342 -19.20 -3.83 -2.45
CA ASP A 342 -19.18 -4.38 -1.09
C ASP A 342 -19.72 -5.83 -1.06
N PRO A 343 -18.88 -6.84 -1.37
CA PRO A 343 -19.28 -8.24 -1.36
C PRO A 343 -19.78 -8.76 0.00
N PHE A 344 -19.41 -8.12 1.11
CA PHE A 344 -19.72 -8.61 2.46
C PHE A 344 -20.84 -7.81 3.13
N CYS A 345 -21.52 -6.91 2.42
CA CYS A 345 -22.57 -6.06 3.00
C CYS A 345 -23.68 -6.83 3.72
N ILE A 346 -24.10 -8.00 3.19
CA ILE A 346 -25.11 -8.84 3.84
C ILE A 346 -24.57 -9.43 5.15
N GLN A 347 -23.34 -9.97 5.11
CA GLN A 347 -22.68 -10.55 6.28
C GLN A 347 -22.51 -9.51 7.39
N LYS A 348 -21.98 -8.32 7.05
CA LYS A 348 -21.82 -7.20 7.99
C LYS A 348 -23.15 -6.82 8.66
N LYS A 349 -24.26 -6.77 7.90
CA LYS A 349 -25.59 -6.46 8.45
C LYS A 349 -26.06 -7.49 9.47
N LEU A 350 -25.87 -8.79 9.18
CA LEU A 350 -26.24 -9.87 10.10
C LEU A 350 -25.43 -9.80 11.40
N GLU A 351 -24.12 -9.61 11.28
CA GLU A 351 -23.20 -9.51 12.43
C GLU A 351 -23.45 -8.27 13.28
N ASN A 352 -23.67 -7.13 12.65
CA ASN A 352 -24.06 -5.91 13.34
C ASN A 352 -25.37 -6.13 14.10
N HIS A 353 -26.37 -6.76 13.47
CA HIS A 353 -27.65 -6.98 14.12
C HIS A 353 -27.56 -7.94 15.32
N SER A 354 -26.78 -9.01 15.21
CA SER A 354 -26.48 -9.93 16.33
C SER A 354 -25.78 -9.19 17.48
N ALA A 355 -24.67 -8.49 17.19
CA ALA A 355 -23.89 -7.80 18.21
C ALA A 355 -24.69 -6.68 18.92
N LEU A 356 -25.57 -5.97 18.21
CA LEU A 356 -26.46 -4.97 18.80
C LEU A 356 -27.42 -5.56 19.85
N GLN A 357 -27.86 -6.81 19.68
CA GLN A 357 -28.75 -7.46 20.66
C GLN A 357 -27.99 -7.84 21.94
N GLU A 358 -26.71 -8.20 21.82
CA GLU A 358 -25.89 -8.62 22.96
C GLU A 358 -25.31 -7.44 23.74
N PHE A 359 -25.04 -6.32 23.06
CA PHE A 359 -24.32 -5.15 23.58
C PHE A 359 -24.78 -4.65 24.97
N PRO A 360 -26.09 -4.47 25.24
CA PRO A 360 -26.55 -4.01 26.56
C PRO A 360 -26.21 -4.98 27.70
N SER A 361 -26.34 -6.29 27.42
CA SER A 361 -26.06 -7.32 28.41
C SER A 361 -24.56 -7.41 28.71
N PHE A 362 -23.72 -7.22 27.68
CA PHE A 362 -22.28 -7.19 27.78
C PHE A 362 -21.78 -5.98 28.60
N LEU A 363 -22.31 -4.77 28.37
CA LEU A 363 -21.97 -3.59 29.20
C LEU A 363 -22.36 -3.78 30.67
N LYS A 364 -23.52 -4.41 30.92
CA LYS A 364 -23.95 -4.74 32.29
C LYS A 364 -22.98 -5.70 32.96
N GLN A 365 -22.51 -6.73 32.27
CA GLN A 365 -21.49 -7.66 32.78
C GLN A 365 -20.20 -6.92 33.13
N LEU A 366 -19.70 -6.05 32.24
CA LEU A 366 -18.49 -5.26 32.48
C LEU A 366 -18.61 -4.37 33.73
N SER A 367 -19.78 -3.79 33.98
CA SER A 367 -20.01 -2.91 35.14
C SER A 367 -19.95 -3.63 36.49
N GLN A 368 -20.11 -4.97 36.51
CA GLN A 368 -20.13 -5.79 37.72
C GLN A 368 -18.76 -6.34 38.11
N LEU A 369 -17.76 -6.22 37.23
CA LEU A 369 -16.42 -6.76 37.42
C LEU A 369 -15.52 -5.82 38.21
N SER A 370 -14.50 -6.41 38.85
CA SER A 370 -13.39 -5.64 39.41
C SER A 370 -12.63 -4.92 38.29
N TRP A 371 -11.90 -3.85 38.60
CA TRP A 371 -11.15 -3.11 37.58
C TRP A 371 -10.20 -4.01 36.79
N ALA A 372 -9.46 -4.91 37.47
CA ALA A 372 -8.52 -5.82 36.84
C ALA A 372 -9.20 -6.85 35.93
N ASP A 373 -10.30 -7.46 36.39
CA ASP A 373 -11.07 -8.42 35.59
C ASP A 373 -11.76 -7.75 34.40
N ARG A 374 -12.23 -6.52 34.59
CA ARG A 374 -12.81 -5.68 33.54
C ARG A 374 -11.78 -5.38 32.45
N GLN A 375 -10.55 -4.99 32.81
CA GLN A 375 -9.50 -4.74 31.81
C GLN A 375 -9.17 -6.00 31.01
N MET A 376 -9.07 -7.16 31.68
CA MET A 376 -8.82 -8.43 31.01
C MET A 376 -9.95 -8.78 30.05
N LEU A 377 -11.21 -8.63 30.47
CA LEU A 377 -12.36 -8.92 29.61
C LEU A 377 -12.44 -7.95 28.42
N LEU A 378 -12.15 -6.66 28.61
CA LEU A 378 -12.10 -5.68 27.51
C LEU A 378 -11.02 -6.03 26.48
N VAL A 379 -9.81 -6.39 26.94
CA VAL A 379 -8.72 -6.82 26.04
C VAL A 379 -9.07 -8.11 25.32
N ARG A 380 -9.64 -9.09 26.04
CA ARG A 380 -10.10 -10.34 25.41
C ARG A 380 -11.22 -10.09 24.41
N ALA A 381 -12.15 -9.17 24.69
CA ALA A 381 -13.22 -8.82 23.77
C ALA A 381 -12.69 -8.12 22.52
N LEU A 382 -11.73 -7.20 22.67
CA LEU A 382 -11.02 -6.57 21.56
C LEU A 382 -10.30 -7.60 20.68
N LEU A 383 -9.65 -8.60 21.28
CA LEU A 383 -9.01 -9.70 20.55
C LEU A 383 -10.04 -10.68 19.95
N GLY A 384 -11.16 -10.90 20.63
CA GLY A 384 -12.23 -11.81 20.21
C GLY A 384 -12.99 -11.28 19.00
N GLY A 385 -13.20 -9.96 18.97
CA GLY A 385 -13.67 -9.21 17.81
C GLY A 385 -12.89 -9.54 16.54
N ASN A 386 -11.56 -9.50 16.65
CA ASN A 386 -10.67 -9.86 15.56
C ASN A 386 -10.88 -11.29 15.05
N VAL A 387 -11.30 -12.26 15.87
CA VAL A 387 -11.56 -13.64 15.41
C VAL A 387 -12.67 -13.67 14.36
N PHE A 388 -13.62 -12.71 14.36
CA PHE A 388 -14.66 -12.52 13.34
C PHE A 388 -14.13 -11.88 12.05
N ASP A 389 -13.13 -12.52 11.44
CA ASP A 389 -12.51 -12.12 10.18
C ASP A 389 -12.79 -13.16 9.10
N TRP A 390 -13.66 -12.78 8.15
CA TRP A 390 -14.04 -13.64 7.04
C TRP A 390 -12.97 -13.76 5.96
N GLY A 391 -11.88 -13.01 6.05
CA GLY A 391 -10.69 -13.11 5.20
C GLY A 391 -9.80 -14.32 5.54
N ALA A 392 -9.91 -14.91 6.74
CA ALA A 392 -9.09 -16.07 7.15
C ALA A 392 -9.80 -17.42 6.93
N GLU A 393 -9.08 -18.42 6.39
CA GLU A 393 -9.64 -19.76 6.11
C GLU A 393 -10.10 -20.47 7.40
N GLU A 394 -9.32 -20.36 8.47
CA GLU A 394 -9.58 -21.04 9.75
C GLU A 394 -10.80 -20.48 10.48
N THR A 395 -11.06 -19.16 10.36
CA THR A 395 -12.27 -18.54 10.90
C THR A 395 -13.52 -19.13 10.25
N VAL A 396 -13.50 -19.32 8.92
CA VAL A 396 -14.65 -19.87 8.19
C VAL A 396 -14.93 -21.32 8.59
N LYS A 397 -13.88 -22.13 8.78
CA LYS A 397 -14.03 -23.50 9.31
C LYS A 397 -14.66 -23.49 10.69
N PHE A 398 -14.15 -22.63 11.58
CA PHE A 398 -14.68 -22.48 12.92
C PHE A 398 -16.16 -22.07 12.91
N PHE A 399 -16.55 -21.10 12.09
CA PHE A 399 -17.94 -20.61 12.05
C PHE A 399 -18.93 -21.62 11.48
N ARG A 400 -18.48 -22.57 10.64
CA ARG A 400 -19.32 -23.69 10.19
C ARG A 400 -19.59 -24.73 11.27
N GLU A 401 -18.67 -24.87 12.22
CA GLU A 401 -18.73 -25.89 13.28
C GLU A 401 -19.25 -25.34 14.62
N ALA A 402 -19.12 -24.03 14.83
CA ALA A 402 -19.52 -23.37 16.06
C ALA A 402 -21.05 -23.37 16.23
N ARG A 403 -21.49 -23.39 17.49
CA ARG A 403 -22.86 -23.06 17.83
C ARG A 403 -23.10 -21.59 17.49
N THR A 404 -24.08 -21.33 16.64
CA THR A 404 -24.47 -19.99 16.23
C THR A 404 -25.74 -19.55 16.92
N ASP A 405 -25.92 -18.24 17.01
CA ASP A 405 -27.18 -17.62 17.35
C ASP A 405 -28.23 -17.80 16.23
N LYS A 406 -29.39 -17.16 16.41
CA LYS A 406 -30.50 -17.18 15.43
C LYS A 406 -30.18 -16.48 14.09
N PHE A 407 -29.05 -15.77 14.00
CA PHE A 407 -28.58 -15.07 12.80
C PHE A 407 -27.39 -15.77 12.15
N GLY A 408 -26.94 -16.92 12.66
CA GLY A 408 -25.80 -17.64 12.14
C GLY A 408 -24.45 -17.06 12.59
N VAL A 409 -24.44 -16.23 13.62
CA VAL A 409 -23.23 -15.62 14.20
C VAL A 409 -22.83 -16.42 15.44
N PRO A 410 -21.57 -16.86 15.57
CA PRO A 410 -21.09 -17.55 16.77
C PRO A 410 -21.23 -16.70 18.03
N ASP A 411 -21.68 -17.33 19.12
CA ASP A 411 -21.79 -16.68 20.43
C ASP A 411 -20.41 -16.18 20.90
N MET A 412 -20.36 -14.97 21.48
CA MET A 412 -19.10 -14.33 21.89
C MET A 412 -18.29 -15.19 22.89
N GLU A 413 -18.94 -15.93 23.78
CA GLU A 413 -18.29 -16.83 24.73
C GLU A 413 -17.50 -17.95 24.03
N VAL A 414 -18.05 -18.50 22.95
CA VAL A 414 -17.37 -19.53 22.14
C VAL A 414 -16.18 -18.92 21.41
N THR A 415 -16.32 -17.70 20.89
CA THR A 415 -15.20 -17.00 20.24
C THR A 415 -14.08 -16.68 21.23
N LEU A 416 -14.42 -16.17 22.43
CA LEU A 416 -13.46 -15.89 23.49
C LEU A 416 -12.72 -17.13 23.97
N SER A 417 -13.31 -18.32 23.85
CA SER A 417 -12.66 -19.60 24.20
C SER A 417 -11.49 -19.96 23.26
N LYS A 418 -11.46 -19.41 22.04
CA LYS A 418 -10.34 -19.61 21.09
C LYS A 418 -9.11 -18.81 21.44
N ILE A 419 -9.25 -17.75 22.25
CA ILE A 419 -8.13 -16.95 22.70
C ILE A 419 -7.37 -17.75 23.77
N PRO A 420 -6.10 -18.13 23.50
CA PRO A 420 -5.31 -18.90 24.45
C PRO A 420 -5.11 -18.14 25.76
N PRO A 421 -4.95 -18.86 26.89
CA PRO A 421 -4.51 -18.24 28.13
C PRO A 421 -3.12 -17.61 27.96
N ARG A 422 -2.80 -16.65 28.82
CA ARG A 422 -1.46 -16.05 28.90
C ARG A 422 -0.44 -17.11 29.39
N PRO A 423 0.84 -17.05 28.98
CA PRO A 423 1.45 -15.98 28.19
C PRO A 423 1.08 -16.06 26.71
N TRP A 424 0.81 -14.90 26.11
CA TRP A 424 0.59 -14.77 24.67
C TRP A 424 1.90 -14.77 23.87
N LEU A 425 1.80 -14.89 22.54
CA LEU A 425 2.97 -14.92 21.66
C LEU A 425 3.80 -13.64 21.78
N VAL A 426 3.12 -12.50 21.82
CA VAL A 426 3.69 -11.25 22.33
C VAL A 426 2.74 -10.78 23.43
N ASP A 427 3.27 -10.69 24.64
CA ASP A 427 2.47 -10.43 25.84
C ASP A 427 3.03 -9.24 26.62
N ASP A 428 2.65 -8.04 26.19
CA ASP A 428 2.92 -6.81 26.93
C ASP A 428 1.73 -6.37 27.81
N TYR A 429 0.82 -7.30 28.16
CA TYR A 429 -0.39 -6.96 28.91
C TYR A 429 -0.05 -6.34 30.28
N ASP A 430 0.95 -6.84 30.99
CA ASP A 430 1.29 -6.29 32.31
C ASP A 430 1.86 -4.87 32.18
N LYS A 431 2.67 -4.60 31.13
CA LYS A 431 3.16 -3.25 30.83
C LYS A 431 2.02 -2.30 30.48
N TRP A 432 1.04 -2.80 29.73
CA TRP A 432 -0.17 -2.07 29.37
C TRP A 432 -1.00 -1.71 30.60
N ILE A 433 -1.32 -2.70 31.45
CA ILE A 433 -2.08 -2.47 32.68
C ILE A 433 -1.39 -1.45 33.57
N GLU A 434 -0.07 -1.58 33.76
CA GLU A 434 0.72 -0.62 34.51
C GLU A 434 0.69 0.78 33.87
N ALA A 435 0.57 0.90 32.54
CA ALA A 435 0.43 2.18 31.86
C ALA A 435 -0.95 2.82 32.06
N ILE A 436 -2.02 2.02 32.07
CA ILE A 436 -3.40 2.49 32.19
C ILE A 436 -3.95 2.42 33.61
N ARG A 437 -3.11 2.31 34.64
CA ARG A 437 -3.61 2.26 36.02
C ARG A 437 -4.48 3.45 36.39
N PRO A 438 -5.50 3.28 37.27
CA PRO A 438 -6.39 4.37 37.68
C PRO A 438 -5.66 5.53 38.37
N ASP A 439 -4.56 5.24 39.09
CA ASP A 439 -3.73 6.23 39.77
C ASP A 439 -2.81 7.03 38.83
N LYS A 440 -2.66 6.61 37.58
CA LYS A 440 -1.89 7.34 36.57
C LYS A 440 -2.76 8.30 35.78
N GLN A 441 -2.10 9.34 35.26
CA GLN A 441 -2.71 10.29 34.33
C GLN A 441 -3.32 9.52 33.14
N ALA A 442 -4.61 9.76 32.88
CA ALA A 442 -5.27 9.21 31.71
C ALA A 442 -4.71 9.84 30.43
N TYR A 443 -4.65 9.07 29.35
CA TYR A 443 -4.34 9.58 28.02
C TYR A 443 -5.33 10.70 27.65
N ARG A 444 -4.85 11.73 26.98
CA ARG A 444 -5.68 12.85 26.52
C ARG A 444 -6.58 12.43 25.37
N CYS A 445 -6.02 11.77 24.36
CA CYS A 445 -6.78 11.33 23.20
C CYS A 445 -6.23 10.01 22.64
N VAL A 446 -7.12 9.01 22.54
CA VAL A 446 -6.82 7.70 21.99
C VAL A 446 -7.32 7.61 20.55
N LEU A 447 -6.45 7.24 19.62
CA LEU A 447 -6.82 6.92 18.25
C LEU A 447 -6.90 5.40 18.08
N ILE A 448 -8.04 4.87 17.64
CA ILE A 448 -8.22 3.45 17.39
C ILE A 448 -8.50 3.23 15.90
N PHE A 449 -7.66 2.47 15.23
CA PHE A 449 -7.92 1.97 13.88
C PHE A 449 -8.73 0.68 13.96
N CYS A 450 -9.99 0.73 13.57
CA CYS A 450 -10.92 -0.41 13.63
C CYS A 450 -10.68 -1.38 12.47
N ASP A 451 -10.78 -2.70 12.71
CA ASP A 451 -10.74 -3.78 11.72
C ASP A 451 -12.15 -4.09 11.20
N ASN A 452 -12.88 -5.01 11.85
CA ASN A 452 -14.11 -5.59 11.31
C ASN A 452 -15.40 -4.91 11.81
N SER A 453 -16.49 -5.13 11.07
CA SER A 453 -17.85 -4.85 11.53
C SER A 453 -18.32 -5.87 12.59
N GLY A 454 -19.52 -5.68 13.11
CA GLY A 454 -20.18 -6.68 13.95
C GLY A 454 -19.64 -6.73 15.38
N PRO A 455 -19.48 -7.94 15.95
CA PRO A 455 -18.95 -8.13 17.30
C PRO A 455 -17.63 -7.42 17.56
N ASP A 456 -16.80 -7.25 16.52
CA ASP A 456 -15.50 -6.59 16.65
C ASP A 456 -15.63 -5.13 17.09
N VAL A 457 -16.25 -4.31 16.24
CA VAL A 457 -16.42 -2.89 16.59
C VAL A 457 -17.43 -2.68 17.72
N ILE A 458 -18.50 -3.49 17.81
CA ILE A 458 -19.60 -3.28 18.77
C ILE A 458 -19.30 -3.86 20.15
N LEU A 459 -18.77 -5.08 20.26
CA LEU A 459 -18.50 -5.75 21.55
C LEU A 459 -17.02 -5.67 21.96
N GLY A 460 -16.09 -5.42 21.03
CA GLY A 460 -14.67 -5.24 21.31
C GLY A 460 -14.27 -3.78 21.43
N VAL A 461 -14.20 -3.08 20.29
CA VAL A 461 -13.65 -1.72 20.18
C VAL A 461 -14.45 -0.69 20.97
N LEU A 462 -15.79 -0.69 20.85
CA LEU A 462 -16.62 0.35 21.48
C LEU A 462 -16.59 0.28 23.02
N PRO A 463 -16.76 -0.88 23.69
CA PRO A 463 -16.59 -0.98 25.14
C PRO A 463 -15.19 -0.57 25.60
N PHE A 464 -14.15 -0.94 24.83
CA PHE A 464 -12.78 -0.53 25.09
C PHE A 464 -12.61 1.00 25.00
N ALA A 465 -13.21 1.65 24.00
CA ALA A 465 -13.24 3.10 23.87
C ALA A 465 -13.97 3.77 25.04
N LEU A 466 -15.11 3.21 25.46
CA LEU A 466 -15.90 3.74 26.58
C LEU A 466 -15.13 3.70 27.91
N GLU A 467 -14.23 2.75 28.11
CA GLU A 467 -13.36 2.71 29.30
C GLU A 467 -12.45 3.96 29.37
N PHE A 468 -11.89 4.40 28.26
CA PHE A 468 -11.09 5.64 28.20
C PHE A 468 -11.94 6.89 28.37
N ILE A 469 -13.10 6.94 27.72
CA ILE A 469 -14.05 8.06 27.85
C ILE A 469 -14.51 8.22 29.30
N SER A 470 -14.73 7.11 30.02
CA SER A 470 -15.11 7.14 31.44
C SER A 470 -14.05 7.79 32.34
N ARG A 471 -12.80 7.88 31.88
CA ARG A 471 -11.67 8.53 32.55
C ARG A 471 -11.39 9.94 32.03
N GLY A 472 -12.23 10.47 31.14
CA GLY A 472 -12.12 11.82 30.59
C GLY A 472 -11.24 11.93 29.34
N SER A 473 -10.82 10.82 28.74
CA SER A 473 -10.10 10.82 27.46
C SER A 473 -11.04 11.09 26.29
N ASN A 474 -10.54 11.77 25.26
CA ASN A 474 -11.16 11.75 23.93
C ASN A 474 -10.79 10.43 23.23
N VAL A 475 -11.68 9.90 22.40
CA VAL A 475 -11.41 8.72 21.57
C VAL A 475 -11.84 8.99 20.14
N ILE A 476 -10.93 8.71 19.21
CA ILE A 476 -11.17 8.78 17.76
C ILE A 476 -11.22 7.35 17.24
N LEU A 477 -12.34 6.95 16.66
CA LEU A 477 -12.47 5.72 15.90
C LEU A 477 -12.22 6.01 14.42
N ALA A 478 -11.20 5.38 13.84
CA ALA A 478 -10.79 5.54 12.45
C ALA A 478 -11.12 4.28 11.65
N ALA A 479 -12.08 4.41 10.74
CA ALA A 479 -12.62 3.31 9.92
C ALA A 479 -12.27 3.48 8.43
N ASN A 480 -12.46 2.44 7.62
CA ASN A 480 -12.08 2.49 6.20
C ASN A 480 -12.91 3.51 5.41
N SER A 481 -12.27 4.14 4.41
CA SER A 481 -12.96 5.04 3.47
C SER A 481 -13.77 4.29 2.43
N ALA A 482 -13.43 3.03 2.14
CA ALA A 482 -14.21 2.17 1.24
C ALA A 482 -14.29 0.73 1.77
N PRO A 483 -15.32 -0.04 1.37
CA PRO A 483 -15.46 -1.44 1.79
C PRO A 483 -14.25 -2.29 1.40
N ALA A 484 -13.83 -3.14 2.32
CA ALA A 484 -12.79 -4.14 2.10
C ALA A 484 -13.08 -5.36 2.98
N ILE A 485 -13.39 -6.51 2.37
CA ILE A 485 -13.86 -7.69 3.10
C ILE A 485 -15.01 -7.29 4.06
N ASN A 486 -14.96 -7.66 5.34
CA ASN A 486 -15.95 -7.30 6.35
C ASN A 486 -15.49 -6.13 7.25
N ASP A 487 -14.48 -5.37 6.81
CA ASP A 487 -14.04 -4.17 7.51
C ASP A 487 -15.17 -3.16 7.65
N VAL A 488 -15.21 -2.47 8.80
CA VAL A 488 -16.16 -1.38 9.02
C VAL A 488 -15.71 -0.13 8.26
N THR A 489 -16.63 0.47 7.50
CA THR A 489 -16.39 1.77 6.86
C THR A 489 -16.81 2.94 7.74
N PHE A 490 -16.28 4.13 7.45
CA PHE A 490 -16.65 5.37 8.15
C PHE A 490 -18.16 5.63 8.16
N GLU A 491 -18.81 5.53 6.99
CA GLU A 491 -20.25 5.77 6.85
C GLU A 491 -21.07 4.75 7.65
N GLU A 492 -20.67 3.47 7.61
CA GLU A 492 -21.33 2.41 8.37
C GLU A 492 -21.16 2.62 9.88
N LEU A 493 -19.95 2.97 10.33
CA LEU A 493 -19.68 3.22 11.75
C LEU A 493 -20.48 4.41 12.27
N GLU A 494 -20.61 5.47 11.48
CA GLU A 494 -21.42 6.64 11.86
C GLU A 494 -22.90 6.26 12.05
N ILE A 495 -23.46 5.45 11.14
CA ILE A 495 -24.84 4.96 11.25
C ILE A 495 -24.99 4.04 12.46
N LEU A 496 -24.07 3.10 12.66
CA LEU A 496 -24.10 2.14 13.77
C LEU A 496 -24.06 2.85 15.13
N LEU A 497 -23.18 3.84 15.31
CA LEU A 497 -23.11 4.57 16.58
C LEU A 497 -24.36 5.38 16.87
N ARG A 498 -25.02 5.95 15.85
CA ARG A 498 -26.33 6.62 16.02
C ARG A 498 -27.42 5.64 16.45
N LEU A 499 -27.43 4.42 15.89
CA LEU A 499 -28.35 3.37 16.30
C LEU A 499 -28.11 2.92 17.74
N ILE A 500 -26.84 2.76 18.13
CA ILE A 500 -26.47 2.39 19.51
C ILE A 500 -26.84 3.52 20.49
N ALA A 501 -26.53 4.77 20.14
CA ALA A 501 -26.85 5.93 20.96
C ALA A 501 -28.36 6.09 21.25
N ALA A 502 -29.23 5.60 20.35
CA ALA A 502 -30.67 5.63 20.57
C ALA A 502 -31.11 4.74 21.76
N HIS A 503 -30.32 3.74 22.13
CA HIS A 503 -30.64 2.78 23.18
C HIS A 503 -29.65 2.78 24.36
N GLU A 504 -28.44 3.29 24.16
CA GLU A 504 -27.36 3.28 25.16
C GLU A 504 -26.90 4.70 25.55
N PRO A 505 -27.35 5.21 26.71
CA PRO A 505 -27.10 6.60 27.12
C PRO A 505 -25.62 6.98 27.28
N SER A 506 -24.76 6.01 27.58
CA SER A 506 -23.31 6.21 27.68
C SER A 506 -22.70 6.62 26.34
N VAL A 507 -23.12 5.95 25.26
CA VAL A 507 -22.67 6.22 23.89
C VAL A 507 -23.25 7.54 23.40
N ALA A 508 -24.54 7.79 23.63
CA ALA A 508 -25.18 9.06 23.29
C ALA A 508 -24.43 10.25 23.91
N ARG A 509 -24.16 10.18 25.23
CA ARG A 509 -23.42 11.23 25.93
C ARG A 509 -22.02 11.41 25.37
N ALA A 510 -21.31 10.32 25.05
CA ALA A 510 -19.96 10.40 24.50
C ALA A 510 -19.92 11.11 23.13
N LEU A 511 -20.92 10.86 22.28
CA LEU A 511 -21.06 11.55 21.00
C LEU A 511 -21.44 13.03 21.19
N ASP A 512 -22.44 13.32 22.02
CA ASP A 512 -22.95 14.69 22.27
C ASP A 512 -21.87 15.60 22.86
N THR A 513 -21.07 15.07 23.78
CA THR A 513 -19.96 15.77 24.43
C THR A 513 -18.68 15.81 23.58
N LYS A 514 -18.68 15.17 22.41
CA LYS A 514 -17.52 15.04 21.51
C LYS A 514 -16.31 14.34 22.13
N HIS A 515 -16.54 13.49 23.15
CA HIS A 515 -15.53 12.58 23.67
C HIS A 515 -15.35 11.34 22.80
N LEU A 516 -16.38 10.96 22.02
CA LEU A 516 -16.29 9.93 20.98
C LEU A 516 -16.40 10.59 19.60
N LEU A 517 -15.34 10.48 18.81
CA LEU A 517 -15.21 11.05 17.47
C LEU A 517 -15.02 9.90 16.48
N VAL A 518 -15.53 10.08 15.26
CA VAL A 518 -15.39 9.10 14.18
C VAL A 518 -14.86 9.78 12.94
N THR A 519 -13.97 9.11 12.21
CA THR A 519 -13.42 9.64 10.95
C THR A 519 -12.99 8.51 10.02
N GLU A 520 -12.82 8.82 8.75
CA GLU A 520 -12.26 7.90 7.77
C GLU A 520 -10.73 7.87 7.84
N ASN A 521 -10.12 6.73 7.55
CA ASN A 521 -8.67 6.52 7.63
C ASN A 521 -7.96 6.61 6.26
N GLY A 522 -8.69 6.71 5.15
CA GLY A 522 -8.14 6.77 3.78
C GLY A 522 -7.87 5.41 3.15
N GLN A 523 -8.06 4.31 3.87
CA GLN A 523 -7.79 2.96 3.37
C GLN A 523 -9.00 2.41 2.59
N ILE A 524 -8.67 1.68 1.52
CA ILE A 524 -9.62 0.99 0.64
C ILE A 524 -9.35 -0.52 0.59
N GLY A 525 -8.59 -1.04 1.55
CA GLY A 525 -8.20 -2.44 1.65
C GLY A 525 -8.07 -2.86 3.12
N PRO A 526 -7.86 -4.15 3.41
CA PRO A 526 -7.82 -4.68 4.78
C PRO A 526 -6.52 -4.38 5.55
N CYS A 527 -5.58 -3.66 4.92
CA CYS A 527 -4.28 -3.31 5.49
C CYS A 527 -4.17 -1.81 5.67
N LEU A 528 -3.28 -1.38 6.57
CA LEU A 528 -3.14 0.03 6.95
C LEU A 528 -1.79 0.59 6.50
N ASP A 529 -1.81 1.47 5.49
CA ASP A 529 -0.61 2.21 5.07
C ASP A 529 -0.61 3.63 5.65
N LEU A 530 0.14 3.83 6.73
CA LEU A 530 0.27 5.11 7.41
C LEU A 530 1.06 6.18 6.62
N ARG A 531 1.53 5.88 5.40
CA ARG A 531 1.98 6.92 4.45
C ARG A 531 0.81 7.63 3.78
N LEU A 532 -0.35 6.98 3.75
CA LEU A 532 -1.52 7.33 2.96
C LEU A 532 -2.74 7.44 3.90
N THR A 533 -2.73 8.40 4.82
CA THR A 533 -3.82 8.61 5.79
C THR A 533 -4.68 9.79 5.37
N ALA A 534 -6.01 9.70 5.54
CA ALA A 534 -6.91 10.82 5.22
C ALA A 534 -6.50 12.12 5.94
N SER A 535 -6.42 13.23 5.20
CA SER A 535 -6.04 14.54 5.75
C SER A 535 -7.00 15.00 6.86
N THR A 536 -8.27 14.60 6.80
CA THR A 536 -9.27 14.85 7.85
C THR A 536 -8.87 14.21 9.17
N LEU A 537 -8.45 12.94 9.15
CA LEU A 537 -7.89 12.24 10.31
C LEU A 537 -6.58 12.90 10.78
N VAL A 538 -5.68 13.28 9.87
CA VAL A 538 -4.42 13.97 10.24
C VAL A 538 -4.69 15.30 10.95
N GLN A 539 -5.66 16.08 10.49
CA GLN A 539 -6.09 17.32 11.15
C GLN A 539 -6.68 17.04 12.52
N LEU A 540 -7.50 15.99 12.63
CA LEU A 540 -8.13 15.59 13.88
C LEU A 540 -7.10 15.15 14.93
N ILE A 541 -6.11 14.35 14.51
CA ILE A 541 -4.99 13.91 15.36
C ILE A 541 -4.24 15.11 15.95
N LYS A 542 -3.95 16.13 15.14
CA LYS A 542 -3.27 17.34 15.58
C LYS A 542 -4.13 18.18 16.52
N ARG A 543 -5.43 18.28 16.24
CA ARG A 543 -6.39 19.07 17.04
C ARG A 543 -6.60 18.47 18.42
N GLU A 544 -6.88 17.17 18.49
CA GLU A 544 -7.13 16.45 19.74
C GLU A 544 -5.83 16.06 20.46
N GLN A 545 -4.68 16.27 19.79
CA GLN A 545 -3.35 15.96 20.28
C GLN A 545 -3.28 14.50 20.78
N VAL A 546 -3.49 13.56 19.87
CA VAL A 546 -3.46 12.11 20.16
C VAL A 546 -2.15 11.72 20.84
N ASP A 547 -2.24 10.96 21.93
CA ASP A 547 -1.12 10.48 22.74
C ASP A 547 -1.13 8.95 22.97
N LEU A 548 -2.11 8.24 22.43
CA LEU A 548 -2.13 6.78 22.30
C LEU A 548 -2.71 6.36 20.94
N ILE A 549 -2.04 5.43 20.25
CA ILE A 549 -2.55 4.78 19.04
C ILE A 549 -2.85 3.32 19.34
N VAL A 550 -4.02 2.84 18.93
CA VAL A 550 -4.41 1.43 18.97
C VAL A 550 -4.62 0.95 17.54
N ILE A 551 -3.88 -0.09 17.15
CA ILE A 551 -4.01 -0.75 15.86
C ILE A 551 -4.52 -2.15 16.12
N GLU A 552 -5.78 -2.37 15.75
CA GLU A 552 -6.47 -3.65 15.85
C GLU A 552 -6.53 -4.26 14.44
N GLY A 553 -6.36 -5.58 14.32
CA GLY A 553 -6.34 -6.23 13.00
C GLY A 553 -5.10 -7.05 12.68
N MET A 554 -5.25 -8.30 12.23
CA MET A 554 -4.12 -9.02 11.60
C MET A 554 -3.65 -8.29 10.33
N GLY A 555 -4.58 -7.78 9.51
CA GLY A 555 -4.25 -6.98 8.32
C GLY A 555 -3.50 -5.69 8.65
N ARG A 556 -3.96 -4.98 9.69
CA ARG A 556 -3.49 -3.64 10.08
C ARG A 556 -2.27 -3.64 11.00
N ALA A 557 -2.10 -4.64 11.86
CA ALA A 557 -1.06 -4.71 12.89
C ALA A 557 -0.02 -5.83 12.70
N VAL A 558 -0.32 -6.87 11.90
CA VAL A 558 0.60 -8.00 11.65
C VAL A 558 1.12 -7.98 10.22
N HIS A 559 0.25 -7.98 9.21
CA HIS A 559 0.65 -7.86 7.80
C HIS A 559 1.23 -6.49 7.48
N THR A 560 0.68 -5.47 8.15
CA THR A 560 1.22 -4.12 8.17
C THR A 560 1.50 -3.66 9.59
N ASN A 561 2.42 -2.71 9.76
CA ASN A 561 2.69 -1.99 11.02
C ASN A 561 3.28 -2.78 12.20
N LEU A 562 3.60 -4.08 12.08
CA LEU A 562 4.15 -4.87 13.20
C LEU A 562 5.39 -4.24 13.84
N TYR A 563 6.24 -3.62 13.02
CA TYR A 563 7.47 -2.95 13.41
C TYR A 563 7.37 -1.41 13.34
N ALA A 564 6.18 -0.87 13.10
CA ALA A 564 5.98 0.58 13.06
C ALA A 564 6.25 1.21 14.42
N ARG A 565 7.07 2.26 14.43
CA ARG A 565 7.41 3.05 15.60
C ARG A 565 6.69 4.40 15.58
N PHE A 566 6.26 4.83 16.76
CA PHE A 566 5.46 6.03 16.95
C PHE A 566 6.10 6.94 17.99
N ARG A 567 5.84 8.23 17.84
CA ARG A 567 6.26 9.28 18.79
C ARG A 567 5.51 9.17 20.11
N VAL A 568 4.28 8.68 20.04
CA VAL A 568 3.34 8.46 21.15
C VAL A 568 3.23 6.97 21.48
N ASP A 569 2.59 6.65 22.59
CA ASP A 569 2.39 5.25 22.99
C ASP A 569 1.56 4.51 21.93
N SER A 570 1.86 3.24 21.71
CA SER A 570 1.14 2.42 20.74
C SER A 570 0.80 1.04 21.29
N LEU A 571 -0.42 0.60 21.02
CA LEU A 571 -0.92 -0.74 21.29
C LEU A 571 -1.28 -1.40 19.96
N LYS A 572 -0.66 -2.55 19.68
CA LYS A 572 -0.94 -3.36 18.50
C LYS A 572 -1.54 -4.69 18.95
N VAL A 573 -2.75 -4.98 18.52
CA VAL A 573 -3.51 -6.16 18.95
C VAL A 573 -4.03 -6.96 17.75
N ALA A 574 -3.78 -8.27 17.76
CA ALA A 574 -4.27 -9.17 16.73
C ALA A 574 -4.30 -10.63 17.21
N VAL A 575 -5.20 -11.41 16.62
CA VAL A 575 -5.20 -12.88 16.72
C VAL A 575 -4.73 -13.47 15.40
N ILE A 576 -3.70 -14.32 15.45
CA ILE A 576 -3.10 -14.91 14.25
C ILE A 576 -3.96 -16.09 13.78
N LYS A 577 -4.80 -15.85 12.78
CA LYS A 577 -5.74 -16.83 12.19
C LYS A 577 -5.13 -17.67 11.07
N ASN A 578 -3.81 -17.76 11.02
CA ASN A 578 -3.07 -18.45 9.97
C ASN A 578 -1.97 -19.31 10.60
N ALA A 579 -2.10 -20.64 10.51
CA ALA A 579 -1.21 -21.57 11.20
C ALA A 579 0.24 -21.51 10.69
N TRP A 580 0.45 -21.24 9.40
CA TRP A 580 1.80 -21.07 8.86
C TRP A 580 2.44 -19.79 9.40
N LEU A 581 1.70 -18.69 9.39
CA LEU A 581 2.17 -17.41 9.92
C LEU A 581 2.44 -17.48 11.42
N ALA A 582 1.55 -18.12 12.19
CA ALA A 582 1.73 -18.32 13.62
C ALA A 582 3.04 -19.04 13.92
N ARG A 583 3.32 -20.15 13.23
CA ARG A 583 4.58 -20.89 13.37
C ARG A 583 5.78 -20.06 12.97
N ARG A 584 5.67 -19.26 11.90
CA ARG A 584 6.75 -18.34 11.46
C ARG A 584 7.05 -17.27 12.52
N LEU A 585 6.05 -16.83 13.26
CA LEU A 585 6.20 -15.90 14.37
C LEU A 585 6.60 -16.58 15.69
N GLY A 586 6.78 -17.91 15.71
CA GLY A 586 7.17 -18.68 16.89
C GLY A 586 6.01 -19.10 17.80
N GLY A 587 4.77 -19.07 17.31
CA GLY A 587 3.57 -19.43 18.06
C GLY A 587 2.69 -20.48 17.38
N GLU A 588 1.50 -20.66 17.94
CA GLU A 588 0.47 -21.59 17.45
C GLU A 588 -0.72 -20.85 16.83
N LEU A 589 -1.57 -21.58 16.12
CA LEU A 589 -2.82 -21.01 15.57
C LEU A 589 -3.63 -20.33 16.67
N TYR A 590 -4.22 -19.16 16.38
CA TYR A 590 -4.85 -18.27 17.35
C TYR A 590 -3.88 -17.63 18.37
N GLY A 591 -2.57 -17.72 18.12
CA GLY A 591 -1.56 -16.99 18.87
C GLY A 591 -1.88 -15.49 18.89
N VAL A 592 -1.77 -14.89 20.08
CA VAL A 592 -2.14 -13.49 20.31
C VAL A 592 -0.90 -12.59 20.22
N LEU A 593 -1.00 -11.56 19.40
CA LEU A 593 -0.12 -10.40 19.44
C LEU A 593 -0.78 -9.34 20.33
N PHE A 594 -0.23 -9.10 21.52
CA PHE A 594 -0.59 -7.96 22.36
C PHE A 594 0.68 -7.18 22.66
N LYS A 595 0.99 -6.22 21.79
CA LYS A 595 2.27 -5.49 21.80
C LYS A 595 2.05 -4.05 22.20
N PHE A 596 2.61 -3.65 23.35
CA PHE A 596 2.52 -2.29 23.87
C PHE A 596 3.90 -1.65 23.92
N GLU A 597 4.03 -0.51 23.25
CA GLU A 597 5.29 0.21 23.10
C GLU A 597 5.13 1.66 23.53
N ARG A 598 6.03 2.14 24.40
CA ARG A 598 6.10 3.55 24.79
C ARG A 598 6.61 4.41 23.64
N GLY A 599 6.00 5.56 23.44
CA GLY A 599 6.40 6.54 22.45
C GLY A 599 7.77 7.14 22.75
N SER A 600 8.52 7.48 21.70
CA SER A 600 9.85 8.10 21.83
C SER A 600 9.81 9.42 22.61
N GLU A 601 8.74 10.22 22.47
CA GLU A 601 8.57 11.49 23.21
C GLU A 601 8.36 11.25 24.71
N ASN A 602 7.73 10.13 25.08
CA ASN A 602 7.53 9.76 26.47
C ASN A 602 8.80 9.18 27.11
N GLN A 603 9.67 8.50 26.34
CA GLN A 603 10.95 7.97 26.84
C GLN A 603 11.93 9.08 27.24
N LEU A 604 12.05 10.13 26.43
CA LEU A 604 12.86 11.32 26.75
C LEU A 604 12.41 11.99 28.07
N SER A 605 11.11 12.04 28.33
CA SER A 605 10.57 12.63 29.57
C SER A 605 10.87 11.79 30.83
N ALA A 606 11.03 10.47 30.69
CA ALA A 606 11.38 9.56 31.77
C ALA A 606 12.88 9.61 32.10
N GLU A 607 13.75 9.61 31.08
CA GLU A 607 15.21 9.71 31.25
C GLU A 607 15.65 11.05 31.85
N THR A 608 14.91 12.12 31.58
CA THR A 608 15.18 13.45 32.17
C THR A 608 14.79 13.51 33.65
N ARG A 609 13.84 12.68 34.11
CA ARG A 609 13.43 12.59 35.53
C ARG A 609 14.40 11.76 36.37
N GLU A 610 15.06 10.76 35.79
CA GLU A 610 16.06 9.95 36.51
C GLU A 610 17.42 10.65 36.67
N ASN A 611 17.70 11.69 35.88
CA ASN A 611 18.98 12.43 35.91
C ASN A 611 18.94 13.77 36.65
N THR A 612 17.96 14.00 37.54
CA THR A 612 18.01 15.18 38.42
C THR A 612 18.75 14.81 39.72
N PRO A 613 20.00 15.25 39.94
CA PRO A 613 20.69 14.93 41.18
C PRO A 613 20.00 15.68 42.33
N THR A 614 19.49 14.94 43.29
CA THR A 614 19.06 15.46 44.58
C THR A 614 20.23 16.19 45.24
N LEU A 615 20.15 17.52 45.28
CA LEU A 615 21.06 18.36 46.05
C LEU A 615 20.89 18.04 47.55
N ASN A 616 21.73 17.14 48.05
CA ASN A 616 21.96 16.99 49.48
C ASN A 616 22.64 18.27 49.99
N GLN A 617 21.89 19.05 50.77
CA GLN A 617 22.46 20.12 51.59
C GLN A 617 23.27 19.49 52.72
N GLY A 618 24.60 19.57 52.62
CA GLY A 618 25.56 19.34 53.69
C GLY A 618 26.41 20.60 53.91
N PRO A 619 26.84 20.90 55.14
CA PRO A 619 27.26 22.25 55.51
C PRO A 619 28.73 22.54 55.14
N GLY A 620 28.94 23.74 54.62
CA GLY A 620 30.10 24.59 54.90
C GLY A 620 31.48 24.02 54.55
N THR A 621 32.02 24.41 53.40
CA THR A 621 33.45 24.72 53.33
C THR A 621 33.69 25.89 52.39
N ILE A 622 34.24 26.95 52.97
CA ILE A 622 34.69 28.18 52.32
C ILE A 622 35.94 27.84 51.52
N PHE A 623 35.96 28.11 50.21
CA PHE A 623 37.20 28.36 49.49
C PHE A 623 37.04 29.54 48.55
N THR A 624 37.94 30.48 48.76
CA THR A 624 38.12 31.77 48.13
C THR A 624 38.64 31.68 46.70
N ASP A 625 38.25 32.66 45.89
CA ASP A 625 38.87 33.07 44.63
C ASP A 625 40.39 32.93 44.62
N GLN A 626 40.92 32.38 43.53
CA GLN A 626 42.09 32.93 42.87
C GLN A 626 42.10 32.58 41.37
N ALA A 627 42.21 33.63 40.56
CA ALA A 627 42.41 33.62 39.13
C ALA A 627 43.74 32.95 38.73
N VAL A 628 43.86 32.57 37.43
CA VAL A 628 44.95 32.92 36.50
C VAL A 628 44.87 32.05 35.22
N ASP A 629 44.63 32.74 34.11
CA ASP A 629 45.19 32.65 32.75
C ASP A 629 45.27 31.34 31.92
N THR A 630 44.75 31.47 30.68
CA THR A 630 45.23 30.94 29.36
C THR A 630 45.52 29.43 29.25
N ILE A 631 44.90 28.67 28.32
CA ILE A 631 44.81 28.81 26.86
C ILE A 631 43.49 28.22 26.37
#